data_AF-A0A1M4EQE6-F1
#
_entry.id   AF-A0A1M4EQE6-F1
#
_cell.length_a   1.000
_cell.length_b   1.000
_cell.length_c   1.000
_cell.angle_alpha   90.00
_cell.angle_beta   90.00
_cell.angle_gamma   90.00
#
_symmetry.space_group_name_H-M   'P 1'
#
loop_
_entity.id
_entity.type
_entity.pdbx_description
1 polymer ?
#
loop_
_entity_poly.entity_id
_entity_poly.type
_entity_poly.pdbx_seq_one_letter_code
_entity_poly.pdbx_strand_id
1 'polypeptide(L)'
;MQTYSRRRFAATTLACALVLAGGTAGAAEAAAATRGEQVVERARKNYLVPDATVKADVDVLRNALKEVKAGKSVTFNANAGRTRIRHALGVLGRTAEEQAVLARWAGLVADRGGGGTAAYLARERQFFAAFTTPLGRLTQKYPKSQAKYWLKNTPPQVLDVVFTAATAGLPPDQLYTYAYLEGLVDYVRDRIGLGRQAGDPTDAQLRSVPTTSPIFGYDYLGTDRFFLDMSAARVPGRSFLPYDPKRVVLDTRRNEKGTLVESALFPDLTTGLQGEAAMLLRRRALFLADVKTYGYAAPTRDELVYWTYVYYNVGEFNGQLKKYAGRRALGDWIAKGEYPNSIKALESWRMLRDMKIF
;
A
#
# COMPACT_ATOMS: atom_id res chain seq x y z
N MET A 1 -26.77 17.50 27.84
CA MET A 1 -27.82 18.48 27.48
C MET A 1 -27.19 19.51 26.55
N GLN A 2 -27.93 19.91 25.51
CA GLN A 2 -27.61 20.90 24.46
C GLN A 2 -26.73 20.45 23.28
N THR A 3 -27.49 19.98 22.29
CA THR A 3 -27.37 20.07 20.83
C THR A 3 -26.86 21.41 20.27
N TYR A 4 -26.42 21.39 19.00
CA TYR A 4 -26.51 22.37 17.90
C TYR A 4 -25.17 22.37 17.12
N SER A 5 -25.06 22.44 15.78
CA SER A 5 -25.99 22.37 14.66
C SER A 5 -25.17 22.50 13.36
N ARG A 6 -25.65 21.85 12.28
CA ARG A 6 -25.14 21.95 10.91
C ARG A 6 -25.54 23.30 10.28
N ARG A 7 -24.61 23.95 9.57
CA ARG A 7 -24.88 24.88 8.43
C ARG A 7 -23.74 24.64 7.43
N ARG A 8 -23.93 24.04 6.24
CA ARG A 8 -24.58 24.53 5.01
C ARG A 8 -24.22 25.99 4.71
N PHE A 9 -23.27 26.19 3.81
CA PHE A 9 -23.23 27.36 2.93
C PHE A 9 -23.53 26.91 1.50
N ALA A 10 -24.49 27.61 0.92
CA ALA A 10 -25.05 27.38 -0.40
C ALA A 10 -24.21 28.07 -1.48
N ALA A 11 -24.32 27.50 -2.68
CA ALA A 11 -23.83 28.01 -3.93
C ALA A 11 -24.42 29.40 -4.26
N THR A 12 -23.64 30.22 -4.97
CA THR A 12 -24.20 31.28 -5.82
C THR A 12 -23.43 31.31 -7.12
N THR A 13 -24.20 31.16 -8.19
CA THR A 13 -23.90 31.23 -9.62
C THR A 13 -23.41 32.62 -10.03
N LEU A 14 -22.43 32.69 -10.94
CA LEU A 14 -22.39 33.76 -11.94
C LEU A 14 -21.82 33.21 -13.25
N ALA A 15 -22.60 33.38 -14.32
CA ALA A 15 -22.28 32.95 -15.68
C ALA A 15 -21.80 34.13 -16.53
N CYS A 16 -21.04 33.78 -17.58
CA CYS A 16 -20.78 34.48 -18.83
C CYS A 16 -19.83 35.69 -18.84
N ALA A 17 -18.66 35.48 -19.48
CA ALA A 17 -18.26 36.27 -20.64
C ALA A 17 -17.46 35.38 -21.62
N LEU A 18 -18.09 35.02 -22.74
CA LEU A 18 -17.46 34.43 -23.91
C LEU A 18 -16.79 35.55 -24.70
N VAL A 19 -15.48 35.47 -24.93
CA VAL A 19 -14.81 36.18 -26.02
C VAL A 19 -14.10 35.14 -26.87
N LEU A 20 -14.61 35.00 -28.10
CA LEU A 20 -14.04 34.21 -29.18
C LEU A 20 -12.76 34.90 -29.67
N ALA A 21 -11.62 34.25 -29.49
CA ALA A 21 -10.43 34.47 -30.30
C ALA A 21 -10.00 33.12 -30.86
N GLY A 22 -10.20 32.94 -32.16
CA GLY A 22 -9.76 31.76 -32.89
C GLY A 22 -8.25 31.67 -32.87
N GLY A 23 -7.73 30.68 -32.15
CA GLY A 23 -6.38 30.18 -32.28
C GLY A 23 -6.49 28.69 -32.61
N THR A 24 -6.00 28.30 -33.77
CA THR A 24 -5.86 26.89 -34.17
C THR A 24 -5.02 26.18 -33.12
N ALA A 25 -5.68 25.45 -32.22
CA ALA A 25 -5.02 24.58 -31.26
C ALA A 25 -4.28 23.49 -32.05
N GLY A 26 -2.97 23.67 -32.20
CA GLY A 26 -2.08 22.57 -32.56
C GLY A 26 -2.33 21.41 -31.61
N ALA A 27 -2.34 20.20 -32.15
CA ALA A 27 -2.50 18.98 -31.38
C ALA A 27 -1.61 19.05 -30.14
N ALA A 28 -2.22 19.12 -28.96
CA ALA A 28 -1.51 19.10 -27.70
C ALA A 28 -0.67 17.82 -27.68
N GLU A 29 0.64 18.00 -27.77
CA GLU A 29 1.61 16.93 -27.58
C GLU A 29 1.27 16.29 -26.22
N ALA A 30 0.80 15.05 -26.24
CA ALA A 30 0.36 14.38 -25.02
C ALA A 30 1.54 14.32 -24.06
N ALA A 31 1.47 15.09 -22.96
CA ALA A 31 2.54 15.17 -22.00
C ALA A 31 2.95 13.76 -21.55
N ALA A 32 4.25 13.47 -21.55
CA ALA A 32 4.75 12.17 -21.14
C ALA A 32 4.28 11.85 -19.71
N ALA A 33 3.70 10.66 -19.51
CA ALA A 33 3.17 10.22 -18.23
C ALA A 33 4.26 10.25 -17.14
N THR A 34 3.93 10.80 -15.97
CA THR A 34 4.88 10.90 -14.85
C THR A 34 5.26 9.52 -14.31
N ARG A 35 6.33 9.42 -13.51
CA ARG A 35 6.75 8.15 -12.93
C ARG A 35 5.66 7.59 -12.00
N GLY A 36 5.03 8.46 -11.21
CA GLY A 36 3.91 8.13 -10.35
C GLY A 36 2.73 7.57 -11.14
N GLU A 37 2.37 8.20 -12.26
CA GLU A 37 1.31 7.70 -13.16
C GLU A 37 1.63 6.33 -13.73
N GLN A 38 2.88 6.10 -14.14
CA GLN A 38 3.32 4.80 -14.67
C GLN A 38 3.17 3.67 -13.63
N VAL A 39 3.59 3.89 -12.38
CA VAL A 39 3.47 2.87 -11.32
C VAL A 39 2.00 2.59 -11.00
N VAL A 40 1.18 3.64 -10.84
CA VAL A 40 -0.25 3.51 -10.52
C VAL A 40 -0.98 2.79 -11.66
N GLU A 41 -0.69 3.12 -12.91
CA GLU A 41 -1.29 2.47 -14.07
C GLU A 41 -0.88 0.99 -14.19
N ARG A 42 0.42 0.67 -14.01
CA ARG A 42 0.88 -0.73 -13.98
C ARG A 42 0.19 -1.52 -12.86
N ALA A 43 0.07 -0.94 -11.66
CA ALA A 43 -0.61 -1.58 -10.54
C ALA A 43 -2.09 -1.83 -10.85
N ARG A 44 -2.78 -0.85 -11.44
CA ARG A 44 -4.19 -0.96 -11.82
C ARG A 44 -4.41 -2.01 -12.89
N LYS A 45 -3.75 -1.86 -14.03
CA LYS A 45 -3.92 -2.71 -15.21
C LYS A 45 -3.55 -4.16 -14.93
N ASN A 46 -2.45 -4.40 -14.25
CA ASN A 46 -1.91 -5.77 -14.12
C ASN A 46 -2.40 -6.49 -12.85
N TYR A 47 -2.90 -5.76 -11.85
CA TYR A 47 -3.23 -6.34 -10.55
C TYR A 47 -4.59 -5.91 -10.01
N LEU A 48 -4.82 -4.61 -9.76
CA LEU A 48 -6.00 -4.17 -9.01
C LEU A 48 -7.31 -4.35 -9.78
N VAL A 49 -7.35 -3.97 -11.05
CA VAL A 49 -8.56 -4.10 -11.90
C VAL A 49 -8.86 -5.57 -12.18
N PRO A 50 -7.91 -6.40 -12.68
CA PRO A 50 -8.18 -7.83 -12.86
C PRO A 50 -8.64 -8.53 -11.58
N ASP A 51 -8.04 -8.20 -10.43
CA ASP A 51 -8.43 -8.78 -9.15
C ASP A 51 -9.86 -8.40 -8.74
N ALA A 52 -10.23 -7.13 -8.89
CA ALA A 52 -11.58 -6.65 -8.58
C ALA A 52 -12.62 -7.28 -9.52
N THR A 53 -12.33 -7.36 -10.82
CA THR A 53 -13.21 -7.94 -11.83
C THR A 53 -13.45 -9.43 -11.57
N VAL A 54 -12.37 -10.20 -11.39
CA VAL A 54 -12.48 -11.65 -11.11
C VAL A 54 -13.20 -11.88 -9.77
N LYS A 55 -12.93 -11.05 -8.76
CA LYS A 55 -13.65 -11.13 -7.47
C LYS A 55 -15.15 -10.93 -7.66
N ALA A 56 -15.59 -9.94 -8.44
CA ALA A 56 -17.00 -9.70 -8.69
C ALA A 56 -17.69 -10.91 -9.35
N ASP A 57 -17.03 -11.53 -10.35
CA ASP A 57 -17.55 -12.74 -10.98
C ASP A 57 -17.59 -13.95 -10.03
N VAL A 58 -16.55 -14.13 -9.21
CA VAL A 58 -16.48 -15.19 -8.20
C VAL A 58 -17.58 -15.02 -7.14
N ASP A 59 -17.88 -13.81 -6.72
CA ASP A 59 -18.95 -13.55 -5.75
C ASP A 59 -20.33 -13.88 -6.36
N VAL A 60 -20.55 -13.59 -7.65
CA VAL A 60 -21.75 -14.04 -8.37
C VAL A 60 -21.80 -15.58 -8.45
N LEU A 61 -20.68 -16.24 -8.75
CA LEU A 61 -20.60 -17.71 -8.81
C LEU A 61 -20.89 -18.36 -7.45
N ARG A 62 -20.40 -17.78 -6.35
CA ARG A 62 -20.69 -18.25 -4.99
C ARG A 62 -22.18 -18.13 -4.66
N ASN A 63 -22.80 -17.01 -5.00
CA ASN A 63 -24.23 -16.79 -4.79
C ASN A 63 -25.06 -17.77 -5.63
N ALA A 64 -24.72 -17.93 -6.91
CA ALA A 64 -25.36 -18.90 -7.80
C ALA A 64 -25.25 -20.33 -7.25
N LEU A 65 -24.06 -20.72 -6.77
CA LEU A 65 -23.83 -22.05 -6.19
C LEU A 65 -24.63 -22.27 -4.91
N LYS A 66 -24.75 -21.25 -4.06
CA LYS A 66 -25.58 -21.28 -2.84
C LYS A 66 -27.04 -21.52 -3.19
N GLU A 67 -27.58 -20.87 -4.22
CA GLU A 67 -28.95 -21.08 -4.67
C GLU A 67 -29.15 -22.47 -5.31
N VAL A 68 -28.20 -22.93 -6.12
CA VAL A 68 -28.22 -24.27 -6.74
C VAL A 68 -28.27 -25.36 -5.66
N LYS A 69 -27.47 -25.24 -4.60
CA LYS A 69 -27.49 -26.15 -3.43
C LYS A 69 -28.84 -26.15 -2.72
N ALA A 70 -29.53 -25.00 -2.69
CA ALA A 70 -30.87 -24.87 -2.14
C ALA A 70 -31.98 -25.31 -3.12
N GLY A 71 -31.64 -25.83 -4.30
CA GLY A 71 -32.60 -26.23 -5.34
C GLY A 71 -33.29 -25.06 -6.05
N LYS A 72 -32.81 -23.82 -5.88
CA LYS A 72 -33.43 -22.61 -6.41
C LYS A 72 -32.82 -22.21 -7.75
N SER A 73 -33.69 -21.83 -8.70
CA SER A 73 -33.31 -21.24 -9.99
C SER A 73 -32.18 -22.00 -10.71
N VAL A 74 -32.16 -23.34 -10.60
CA VAL A 74 -30.99 -24.17 -10.95
C VAL A 74 -30.55 -23.94 -12.40
N THR A 75 -31.47 -23.99 -13.36
CA THR A 75 -31.17 -23.78 -14.78
C THR A 75 -30.64 -22.36 -15.07
N PHE A 76 -31.24 -21.35 -14.44
CA PHE A 76 -30.80 -19.96 -14.56
C PHE A 76 -29.39 -19.78 -14.02
N ASN A 77 -29.13 -20.26 -12.79
CA ASN A 77 -27.83 -20.16 -12.13
C ASN A 77 -26.75 -20.97 -12.85
N ALA A 78 -27.10 -22.13 -13.41
CA ALA A 78 -26.19 -22.92 -14.23
C ALA A 78 -25.70 -22.11 -15.44
N ASN A 79 -26.60 -21.44 -16.17
CA ASN A 79 -26.26 -20.64 -17.34
C ASN A 79 -25.55 -19.33 -16.98
N ALA A 80 -26.03 -18.60 -15.98
CA ALA A 80 -25.38 -17.38 -15.48
C ALA A 80 -23.94 -17.66 -15.03
N GLY A 81 -23.71 -18.80 -14.37
CA GLY A 81 -22.39 -19.24 -13.97
C GLY A 81 -21.44 -19.43 -15.16
N ARG A 82 -21.90 -20.00 -16.27
CA ARG A 82 -21.06 -20.17 -17.47
C ARG A 82 -20.53 -18.84 -17.99
N THR A 83 -21.38 -17.82 -18.08
CA THR A 83 -20.98 -16.48 -18.54
C THR A 83 -19.91 -15.88 -17.63
N ARG A 84 -20.07 -16.01 -16.31
CA ARG A 84 -19.10 -15.50 -15.32
C ARG A 84 -17.77 -16.24 -15.36
N ILE A 85 -17.80 -17.56 -15.55
CA ILE A 85 -16.59 -18.38 -15.71
C ILE A 85 -15.78 -17.91 -16.92
N ARG A 86 -16.43 -17.73 -18.08
CA ARG A 86 -15.75 -17.27 -19.30
C ARG A 86 -15.12 -15.90 -19.12
N HIS A 87 -15.87 -14.96 -18.56
CA HIS A 87 -15.38 -13.61 -18.34
C HIS A 87 -14.17 -13.60 -17.39
N ALA A 88 -14.26 -14.28 -16.24
CA ALA A 88 -13.17 -14.37 -15.28
C ALA A 88 -11.91 -15.04 -15.86
N LEU A 89 -12.07 -16.12 -16.63
CA LEU A 89 -10.93 -16.78 -17.29
C LEU A 89 -10.33 -15.93 -18.41
N GLY A 90 -11.14 -15.16 -19.13
CA GLY A 90 -10.69 -14.17 -20.11
C GLY A 90 -9.81 -13.10 -19.46
N VAL A 91 -10.26 -12.52 -18.34
CA VAL A 91 -9.48 -11.54 -17.55
C VAL A 91 -8.16 -12.13 -17.05
N LEU A 92 -8.14 -13.41 -16.69
CA LEU A 92 -6.93 -14.10 -16.24
C LEU A 92 -6.01 -14.55 -17.39
N GLY A 93 -6.42 -14.42 -18.66
CA GLY A 93 -5.69 -14.97 -19.80
C GLY A 93 -5.64 -16.50 -19.83
N ARG A 94 -6.63 -17.17 -19.21
CA ARG A 94 -6.70 -18.64 -19.02
C ARG A 94 -7.83 -19.28 -19.83
N THR A 95 -8.14 -18.73 -21.00
CA THR A 95 -9.22 -19.22 -21.88
C THR A 95 -9.01 -20.68 -22.31
N ALA A 96 -7.77 -21.13 -22.41
CA ALA A 96 -7.43 -22.54 -22.68
C ALA A 96 -7.98 -23.52 -21.62
N GLU A 97 -8.23 -23.06 -20.40
CA GLU A 97 -8.77 -23.89 -19.32
C GLU A 97 -10.31 -23.88 -19.25
N GLU A 98 -10.97 -23.10 -20.11
CA GLU A 98 -12.42 -22.85 -20.03
C GLU A 98 -13.24 -24.14 -19.99
N GLN A 99 -12.98 -25.07 -20.91
CA GLN A 99 -13.76 -26.32 -20.99
C GLN A 99 -13.66 -27.15 -19.71
N ALA A 100 -12.45 -27.26 -19.14
CA ALA A 100 -12.23 -28.01 -17.91
C ALA A 100 -12.93 -27.36 -16.71
N VAL A 101 -12.92 -26.02 -16.62
CA VAL A 101 -13.58 -25.29 -15.53
C VAL A 101 -15.11 -25.31 -15.67
N LEU A 102 -15.64 -25.21 -16.89
CA LEU A 102 -17.06 -25.37 -17.17
C LEU A 102 -17.57 -26.78 -16.84
N ALA A 103 -16.78 -27.82 -17.11
CA ALA A 103 -17.11 -29.19 -16.73
C ALA A 103 -17.18 -29.35 -15.20
N ARG A 104 -16.25 -28.75 -14.45
CA ARG A 104 -16.30 -28.73 -12.98
C ARG A 104 -17.55 -28.02 -12.46
N TRP A 105 -17.93 -26.88 -13.06
CA TRP A 105 -19.16 -26.18 -12.72
C TRP A 105 -20.39 -27.04 -12.97
N ALA A 106 -20.50 -27.65 -14.14
CA ALA A 106 -21.61 -28.54 -14.48
C ALA A 106 -21.71 -29.73 -13.50
N GLY A 107 -20.58 -30.31 -13.10
CA GLY A 107 -20.53 -31.38 -12.10
C GLY A 107 -21.02 -30.94 -10.71
N LEU A 108 -20.71 -29.71 -10.29
CA LEU A 108 -21.21 -29.15 -9.01
C LEU A 108 -22.71 -28.86 -9.04
N VAL A 109 -23.25 -28.46 -10.21
CA VAL A 109 -24.69 -28.22 -10.41
C VAL A 109 -25.47 -29.53 -10.48
N ALA A 110 -24.94 -30.53 -11.16
CA ALA A 110 -25.56 -31.86 -11.27
C ALA A 110 -25.65 -32.53 -9.90
N ASP A 111 -24.57 -32.49 -9.11
CA ASP A 111 -24.51 -33.08 -7.78
C ASP A 111 -24.93 -32.11 -6.65
N ARG A 112 -25.92 -31.24 -6.92
CA ARG A 112 -26.39 -30.25 -5.95
C ARG A 112 -26.89 -30.87 -4.63
N GLY A 113 -27.40 -32.11 -4.67
CA GLY A 113 -27.86 -32.85 -3.49
C GLY A 113 -26.74 -33.26 -2.54
N GLY A 114 -25.50 -33.35 -3.03
CA GLY A 114 -24.31 -33.60 -2.21
C GLY A 114 -23.76 -32.35 -1.49
N GLY A 115 -24.46 -31.21 -1.57
CA GLY A 115 -24.05 -29.97 -0.94
C GLY A 115 -23.76 -30.13 0.55
N GLY A 116 -22.55 -29.72 0.97
CA GLY A 116 -22.10 -29.83 2.37
C GLY A 116 -21.31 -31.10 2.69
N THR A 117 -21.31 -32.11 1.82
CA THR A 117 -20.43 -33.28 1.98
C THR A 117 -18.96 -32.94 1.73
N ALA A 118 -18.04 -33.68 2.36
CA ALA A 118 -16.60 -33.46 2.19
C ALA A 118 -16.14 -33.57 0.73
N ALA A 119 -16.68 -34.54 -0.02
CA ALA A 119 -16.38 -34.74 -1.44
C ALA A 119 -16.87 -33.57 -2.31
N TYR A 120 -18.04 -33.01 -2.02
CA TYR A 120 -18.55 -31.82 -2.69
C TYR A 120 -17.68 -30.60 -2.39
N LEU A 121 -17.38 -30.35 -1.11
CA LEU A 121 -16.54 -29.22 -0.68
C LEU A 121 -15.12 -29.29 -1.25
N ALA A 122 -14.57 -30.48 -1.48
CA ALA A 122 -13.29 -30.66 -2.17
C ALA A 122 -13.36 -30.20 -3.63
N ARG A 123 -14.39 -30.61 -4.38
CA ARG A 123 -14.60 -30.16 -5.78
C ARG A 123 -14.90 -28.67 -5.87
N GLU A 124 -15.67 -28.13 -4.92
CA GLU A 124 -15.95 -26.69 -4.82
C GLU A 124 -14.66 -25.88 -4.63
N ARG A 125 -13.77 -26.31 -3.73
CA ARG A 125 -12.45 -25.69 -3.54
C ARG A 125 -11.60 -25.76 -4.80
N GLN A 126 -11.55 -26.92 -5.46
CA GLN A 126 -10.83 -27.08 -6.74
C GLN A 126 -11.40 -26.20 -7.85
N PHE A 127 -12.73 -26.03 -7.90
CA PHE A 127 -13.38 -25.12 -8.83
C PHE A 127 -12.97 -23.67 -8.57
N PHE A 128 -13.09 -23.18 -7.33
CA PHE A 128 -12.76 -21.77 -7.03
C PHE A 128 -11.26 -21.46 -7.10
N ALA A 129 -10.38 -22.44 -6.92
CA ALA A 129 -8.94 -22.28 -7.11
C ALA A 129 -8.56 -21.83 -8.53
N ALA A 130 -9.38 -22.14 -9.54
CA ALA A 130 -9.17 -21.72 -10.93
C ALA A 130 -9.23 -20.20 -11.13
N PHE A 131 -9.85 -19.46 -10.20
CA PHE A 131 -10.01 -18.01 -10.28
C PHE A 131 -9.00 -17.24 -9.41
N THR A 132 -7.92 -17.89 -8.98
CA THR A 132 -6.87 -17.20 -8.21
C THR A 132 -6.10 -16.21 -9.10
N THR A 133 -6.24 -14.93 -8.81
CA THR A 133 -5.60 -13.83 -9.55
C THR A 133 -4.10 -13.76 -9.23
N PRO A 134 -3.28 -13.08 -10.07
CA PRO A 134 -1.88 -12.79 -9.74
C PRO A 134 -1.74 -12.07 -8.39
N LEU A 135 -2.60 -11.08 -8.14
CA LEU A 135 -2.63 -10.35 -6.86
C LEU A 135 -3.05 -11.26 -5.69
N GLY A 136 -3.99 -12.18 -5.91
CA GLY A 136 -4.40 -13.19 -4.94
C GLY A 136 -3.26 -14.14 -4.55
N ARG A 137 -2.47 -14.60 -5.52
CA ARG A 137 -1.26 -15.42 -5.25
C ARG A 137 -0.23 -14.65 -4.43
N LEU A 138 0.02 -13.39 -4.76
CA LEU A 138 0.93 -12.54 -4.00
C LEU A 138 0.42 -12.28 -2.58
N THR A 139 -0.89 -12.07 -2.40
CA THR A 139 -1.50 -11.90 -1.09
C THR A 139 -1.38 -13.18 -0.23
N GLN A 140 -1.50 -14.36 -0.85
CA GLN A 140 -1.26 -15.64 -0.17
C GLN A 140 0.23 -15.83 0.20
N LYS A 141 1.14 -15.41 -0.69
CA LYS A 141 2.59 -15.46 -0.46
C LYS A 141 3.05 -14.48 0.63
N TYR A 142 2.39 -13.34 0.75
CA TYR A 142 2.73 -12.22 1.65
C TYR A 142 1.52 -11.81 2.50
N PRO A 143 1.06 -12.66 3.44
CA PRO A 143 -0.20 -12.47 4.16
C PRO A 143 -0.22 -11.29 5.13
N LYS A 144 0.93 -10.73 5.49
CA LYS A 144 1.07 -9.52 6.33
C LYS A 144 1.28 -8.25 5.51
N SER A 145 1.37 -8.37 4.18
CA SER A 145 1.50 -7.21 3.29
C SER A 145 0.27 -6.30 3.35
N GLN A 146 0.53 -4.99 3.31
CA GLN A 146 -0.49 -3.96 3.12
C GLN A 146 -0.42 -3.30 1.73
N ALA A 147 0.49 -3.76 0.86
CA ALA A 147 0.73 -3.17 -0.45
C ALA A 147 -0.53 -3.02 -1.31
N LYS A 148 -1.42 -4.03 -1.31
CA LYS A 148 -2.71 -3.96 -2.03
C LYS A 148 -3.56 -2.77 -1.55
N TYR A 149 -3.65 -2.57 -0.25
CA TYR A 149 -4.41 -1.46 0.33
C TYR A 149 -3.77 -0.11 -0.02
N TRP A 150 -2.44 0.00 0.11
CA TRP A 150 -1.71 1.22 -0.21
C TRP A 150 -1.87 1.62 -1.68
N LEU A 151 -1.73 0.67 -2.62
CA LEU A 151 -1.85 0.95 -4.05
C LEU A 151 -3.24 1.43 -4.46
N LYS A 152 -4.30 0.95 -3.79
CA LYS A 152 -5.67 1.47 -3.99
C LYS A 152 -5.82 2.93 -3.52
N ASN A 153 -4.97 3.36 -2.59
CA ASN A 153 -4.97 4.69 -1.98
C ASN A 153 -3.75 5.50 -2.41
N THR A 154 -3.20 5.26 -3.60
CA THR A 154 -1.99 5.97 -4.07
C THR A 154 -2.34 6.98 -5.16
N PRO A 155 -2.28 8.28 -4.86
CA PRO A 155 -2.29 9.33 -5.88
C PRO A 155 -1.00 9.31 -6.71
N PRO A 156 -1.08 9.44 -8.04
CA PRO A 156 0.10 9.55 -8.88
C PRO A 156 1.07 10.67 -8.44
N GLN A 157 0.53 11.84 -8.11
CA GLN A 157 1.32 13.00 -7.71
C GLN A 157 2.02 12.83 -6.35
N VAL A 158 1.44 12.06 -5.42
CA VAL A 158 2.10 11.69 -4.16
C VAL A 158 3.28 10.76 -4.44
N LEU A 159 3.10 9.83 -5.37
CA LEU A 159 4.15 8.90 -5.76
C LEU A 159 5.30 9.59 -6.52
N ASP A 160 5.01 10.63 -7.32
CA ASP A 160 6.05 11.48 -7.90
C ASP A 160 6.91 12.17 -6.83
N VAL A 161 6.29 12.59 -5.73
CA VAL A 161 7.04 13.14 -4.59
C VAL A 161 7.90 12.06 -3.92
N VAL A 162 7.42 10.82 -3.79
CA VAL A 162 8.24 9.69 -3.32
C VAL A 162 9.45 9.49 -4.23
N PHE A 163 9.29 9.53 -5.56
CA PHE A 163 10.42 9.45 -6.49
C PHE A 163 11.41 10.61 -6.33
N THR A 164 10.91 11.80 -6.02
CA THR A 164 11.73 13.00 -5.78
C THR A 164 12.52 12.92 -4.48
N ALA A 165 11.93 12.35 -3.43
CA ALA A 165 12.56 12.20 -2.12
C ALA A 165 13.47 10.96 -2.00
N ALA A 166 13.29 9.96 -2.88
CA ALA A 166 14.09 8.74 -2.86
C ALA A 166 15.57 9.00 -3.17
N THR A 167 16.43 8.12 -2.65
CA THR A 167 17.88 8.17 -2.87
C THR A 167 18.41 6.81 -3.28
N ALA A 168 19.67 6.72 -3.72
CA ALA A 168 20.30 5.42 -3.98
C ALA A 168 20.31 4.51 -2.74
N GLY A 169 20.47 5.11 -1.55
CA GLY A 169 20.45 4.41 -0.27
C GLY A 169 19.06 4.06 0.24
N LEU A 170 18.00 4.66 -0.31
CA LEU A 170 16.60 4.39 0.01
C LEU A 170 15.75 4.54 -1.25
N PRO A 171 15.68 3.48 -2.10
CA PRO A 171 15.00 3.56 -3.38
C PRO A 171 13.48 3.78 -3.24
N PRO A 172 12.79 4.21 -4.31
CA PRO A 172 11.37 4.61 -4.25
C PRO A 172 10.43 3.55 -3.68
N ASP A 173 10.66 2.26 -3.98
CA ASP A 173 9.87 1.14 -3.47
C ASP A 173 9.99 0.97 -1.95
N GLN A 174 11.18 1.23 -1.39
CA GLN A 174 11.42 1.19 0.05
C GLN A 174 10.86 2.43 0.74
N LEU A 175 11.12 3.63 0.22
CA LEU A 175 10.56 4.87 0.79
C LEU A 175 9.03 4.83 0.78
N TYR A 176 8.42 4.43 -0.34
CA TYR A 176 6.97 4.23 -0.43
C TYR A 176 6.47 3.28 0.65
N THR A 177 7.16 2.15 0.85
CA THR A 177 6.76 1.14 1.86
C THR A 177 6.77 1.71 3.27
N TYR A 178 7.81 2.45 3.65
CA TYR A 178 7.90 3.01 4.99
C TYR A 178 6.90 4.15 5.20
N ALA A 179 6.82 5.09 4.26
CA ALA A 179 5.90 6.23 4.36
C ALA A 179 4.44 5.79 4.48
N TYR A 180 4.02 4.82 3.67
CA TYR A 180 2.65 4.28 3.74
C TYR A 180 2.39 3.44 4.98
N LEU A 181 3.42 2.83 5.57
CA LEU A 181 3.29 2.12 6.83
C LEU A 181 3.19 3.06 8.03
N GLU A 182 3.87 4.21 7.99
CA GLU A 182 3.85 5.21 9.06
C GLU A 182 2.57 6.06 9.08
N GLY A 183 2.07 6.48 7.93
CA GLY A 183 0.84 7.30 7.92
C GLY A 183 0.49 7.99 6.61
N LEU A 184 1.29 7.86 5.55
CA LEU A 184 1.03 8.55 4.29
C LEU A 184 -0.32 8.14 3.66
N VAL A 185 -0.76 6.90 3.90
CA VAL A 185 -2.10 6.46 3.47
C VAL A 185 -3.21 7.20 4.21
N ASP A 186 -3.04 7.50 5.49
CA ASP A 186 -4.00 8.23 6.29
C ASP A 186 -4.03 9.71 5.85
N TYR A 187 -2.86 10.30 5.53
CA TYR A 187 -2.80 11.63 4.89
C TYR A 187 -3.64 11.69 3.62
N VAL A 188 -3.42 10.74 2.70
CA VAL A 188 -4.18 10.69 1.44
C VAL A 188 -5.67 10.62 1.71
N ARG A 189 -6.09 9.73 2.61
CA ARG A 189 -7.49 9.47 2.90
C ARG A 189 -8.18 10.64 3.61
N ASP A 190 -7.50 11.30 4.54
CA ASP A 190 -8.00 12.49 5.21
C ASP A 190 -8.18 13.66 4.22
N ARG A 191 -7.23 13.84 3.30
CA ARG A 191 -7.31 14.90 2.27
C ARG A 191 -8.49 14.73 1.30
N ILE A 192 -9.02 13.53 1.16
CA ILE A 192 -10.18 13.21 0.32
C ILE A 192 -11.45 12.92 1.12
N GLY A 193 -11.42 13.16 2.44
CA GLY A 193 -12.56 12.98 3.33
C GLY A 193 -13.04 11.53 3.50
N LEU A 194 -12.15 10.54 3.31
CA LEU A 194 -12.48 9.13 3.45
C LEU A 194 -11.99 8.56 4.79
N GLY A 195 -12.91 8.33 5.73
CA GLY A 195 -12.58 7.64 6.97
C GLY A 195 -12.07 6.21 6.76
N ARG A 196 -11.38 5.63 7.75
CA ARG A 196 -10.70 4.32 7.65
C ARG A 196 -11.58 3.14 7.20
N GLN A 197 -12.90 3.20 7.44
CA GLN A 197 -13.85 2.15 7.06
C GLN A 197 -14.64 2.46 5.77
N ALA A 198 -14.39 3.61 5.15
CA ALA A 198 -15.01 3.96 3.88
C ALA A 198 -14.42 3.12 2.73
N GLY A 199 -15.17 2.98 1.64
CA GLY A 199 -14.77 2.20 0.46
C GLY A 199 -13.50 2.69 -0.26
N ASP A 200 -13.22 2.10 -1.41
CA ASP A 200 -12.08 2.47 -2.25
C ASP A 200 -12.27 3.91 -2.79
N PRO A 201 -11.21 4.75 -2.84
CA PRO A 201 -11.29 6.08 -3.40
C PRO A 201 -11.49 6.05 -4.92
N THR A 202 -12.16 7.08 -5.46
CA THR A 202 -12.22 7.29 -6.91
C THR A 202 -10.94 7.92 -7.45
N ASP A 203 -10.71 7.79 -8.75
CA ASP A 203 -9.57 8.41 -9.43
C ASP A 203 -9.55 9.93 -9.28
N ALA A 204 -10.73 10.55 -9.37
CA ALA A 204 -10.90 11.98 -9.19
C ALA A 204 -10.50 12.42 -7.76
N GLN A 205 -10.89 11.64 -6.74
CA GLN A 205 -10.47 11.88 -5.36
C GLN A 205 -8.95 11.76 -5.22
N LEU A 206 -8.35 10.68 -5.73
CA LEU A 206 -6.89 10.52 -5.64
C LEU A 206 -6.15 11.68 -6.33
N ARG A 207 -6.59 12.10 -7.51
CA ARG A 207 -5.97 13.23 -8.24
C ARG A 207 -6.16 14.58 -7.56
N SER A 208 -7.08 14.73 -6.61
CA SER A 208 -7.28 15.98 -5.88
C SER A 208 -6.38 16.13 -4.65
N VAL A 209 -5.60 15.12 -4.27
CA VAL A 209 -4.73 15.19 -3.09
C VAL A 209 -3.63 16.24 -3.31
N PRO A 210 -3.55 17.28 -2.45
CA PRO A 210 -2.51 18.30 -2.57
C PRO A 210 -1.15 17.74 -2.13
N THR A 211 -0.07 18.21 -2.76
CA THR A 211 1.31 17.89 -2.34
C THR A 211 2.08 19.11 -1.83
N THR A 212 1.51 20.31 -2.00
CA THR A 212 2.09 21.60 -1.64
C THR A 212 1.58 22.15 -0.31
N SER A 213 0.64 21.45 0.34
CA SER A 213 0.12 21.85 1.64
C SER A 213 1.01 21.33 2.77
N PRO A 214 1.09 22.05 3.90
CA PRO A 214 1.81 21.57 5.07
C PRO A 214 1.34 20.18 5.53
N ILE A 215 2.29 19.39 6.03
CA ILE A 215 2.07 18.03 6.52
C ILE A 215 2.70 17.87 7.91
N PHE A 216 1.91 17.32 8.83
CA PHE A 216 2.37 16.98 10.16
C PHE A 216 3.15 15.68 10.12
N GLY A 217 4.42 15.74 10.48
CA GLY A 217 5.32 14.60 10.50
C GLY A 217 4.93 13.53 11.51
N TYR A 218 4.43 13.95 12.67
CA TYR A 218 3.92 13.06 13.72
C TYR A 218 2.70 12.26 13.26
N ASP A 219 1.73 12.93 12.62
CA ASP A 219 0.47 12.29 12.25
C ASP A 219 0.61 11.39 11.00
N TYR A 220 1.53 11.71 10.09
CA TYR A 220 1.52 11.15 8.74
C TYR A 220 2.85 10.57 8.21
N LEU A 221 3.99 10.82 8.86
CA LEU A 221 5.31 10.43 8.34
C LEU A 221 6.18 9.71 9.40
N GLY A 222 5.66 9.46 10.60
CA GLY A 222 6.39 8.78 11.68
C GLY A 222 7.64 9.53 12.16
N THR A 223 7.70 10.85 11.97
CA THR A 223 8.89 11.66 12.29
C THR A 223 8.85 12.21 13.71
N ASP A 224 8.41 11.41 14.68
CA ASP A 224 8.14 11.81 16.06
C ASP A 224 9.36 12.41 16.78
N ARG A 225 10.56 11.95 16.39
CA ARG A 225 11.84 12.34 16.98
C ARG A 225 12.68 13.19 16.05
N PHE A 226 12.06 13.89 15.08
CA PHE A 226 12.79 14.60 14.03
C PHE A 226 13.90 15.50 14.58
N PHE A 227 13.58 16.46 15.45
CA PHE A 227 14.57 17.42 15.97
C PHE A 227 15.62 16.77 16.86
N LEU A 228 15.22 15.80 17.68
CA LEU A 228 16.13 15.03 18.51
C LEU A 228 17.13 14.22 17.66
N ASP A 229 16.68 13.61 16.57
CA ASP A 229 17.53 12.84 15.66
C ASP A 229 18.45 13.74 14.82
N MET A 230 18.03 14.96 14.49
CA MET A 230 18.86 15.91 13.74
C MET A 230 20.12 16.31 14.50
N SER A 231 20.03 16.41 15.82
CA SER A 231 21.13 16.81 16.72
C SER A 231 21.80 15.64 17.45
N ALA A 232 21.38 14.40 17.16
CA ALA A 232 21.89 13.22 17.84
C ALA A 232 23.42 13.11 17.75
N ALA A 233 24.06 12.77 18.87
CA ALA A 233 25.52 12.68 18.97
C ALA A 233 26.11 11.61 18.04
N ARG A 234 25.45 10.44 17.97
CA ARG A 234 25.85 9.34 17.08
C ARG A 234 25.09 9.46 15.77
N VAL A 235 25.83 9.62 14.67
CA VAL A 235 25.30 9.72 13.30
C VAL A 235 24.18 10.78 13.22
N PRO A 236 24.51 12.09 13.25
CA PRO A 236 23.51 13.15 13.27
C PRO A 236 22.61 13.14 12.02
N GLY A 237 21.29 13.21 12.21
CA GLY A 237 20.30 13.16 11.14
C GLY A 237 20.44 14.29 10.12
N ARG A 238 20.93 15.46 10.55
CA ARG A 238 21.16 16.62 9.69
C ARG A 238 22.06 16.34 8.48
N SER A 239 22.95 15.35 8.58
CA SER A 239 23.86 14.97 7.49
C SER A 239 23.17 14.24 6.32
N PHE A 240 21.92 13.81 6.52
CA PHE A 240 21.12 13.11 5.51
C PHE A 240 20.05 14.00 4.88
N LEU A 241 19.86 15.23 5.37
CA LEU A 241 18.85 16.14 4.83
C LEU A 241 19.35 16.82 3.55
N PRO A 242 18.50 16.92 2.51
CA PRO A 242 18.81 17.69 1.30
C PRO A 242 18.47 19.18 1.46
N TYR A 243 18.12 19.63 2.67
CA TYR A 243 17.69 21.00 2.95
C TYR A 243 18.13 21.45 4.35
N ASP A 244 18.10 22.77 4.60
CA ASP A 244 18.34 23.34 5.93
C ASP A 244 17.16 23.04 6.88
N PRO A 245 17.38 22.37 8.04
CA PRO A 245 16.34 22.09 9.04
C PRO A 245 15.50 23.30 9.45
N LYS A 246 16.03 24.53 9.33
CA LYS A 246 15.28 25.78 9.63
C LYS A 246 14.03 25.98 8.77
N ARG A 247 13.91 25.25 7.65
CA ARG A 247 12.70 25.25 6.80
C ARG A 247 11.51 24.51 7.43
N VAL A 248 11.74 23.79 8.54
CA VAL A 248 10.76 22.94 9.20
C VAL A 248 10.43 23.53 10.56
N VAL A 249 9.14 23.51 10.91
CA VAL A 249 8.66 24.05 12.19
C VAL A 249 8.62 22.93 13.24
N LEU A 250 9.04 23.24 14.46
CA LEU A 250 8.90 22.33 15.61
C LEU A 250 7.41 22.10 15.91
N ASP A 251 6.99 20.83 15.87
CA ASP A 251 5.66 20.39 16.32
C ASP A 251 5.80 19.49 17.54
N THR A 252 5.36 19.99 18.70
CA THR A 252 5.43 19.25 19.96
C THR A 252 4.10 18.56 20.23
N ARG A 253 4.12 17.22 20.26
CA ARG A 253 2.93 16.38 20.44
C ARG A 253 3.09 15.49 21.67
N ARG A 254 1.98 14.99 22.22
CA ARG A 254 2.01 13.88 23.19
C ARG A 254 1.72 12.57 22.46
N ASN A 255 2.61 11.61 22.64
CA ASN A 255 2.41 10.27 22.08
C ASN A 255 1.42 9.44 22.91
N GLU A 256 1.17 8.20 22.47
CA GLU A 256 0.26 7.25 23.10
C GLU A 256 0.66 6.87 24.54
N LYS A 257 1.92 7.15 24.92
CA LYS A 257 2.45 6.95 26.27
C LYS A 257 2.43 8.24 27.11
N GLY A 258 1.80 9.29 26.60
CA GLY A 258 1.74 10.61 27.23
C GLY A 258 3.07 11.38 27.21
N THR A 259 4.08 10.87 26.52
CA THR A 259 5.42 11.48 26.44
C THR A 259 5.41 12.60 25.41
N LEU A 260 6.01 13.74 25.74
CA LEU A 260 6.21 14.82 24.77
C LEU A 260 7.26 14.39 23.74
N VAL A 261 6.93 14.54 22.47
CA VAL A 261 7.81 14.24 21.34
C VAL A 261 8.00 15.47 20.48
N GLU A 262 9.22 15.65 19.98
CA GLU A 262 9.64 16.78 19.16
C GLU A 262 9.64 16.40 17.68
N SER A 263 8.45 16.49 17.10
CA SER A 263 8.22 16.21 15.68
C SER A 263 8.33 17.48 14.84
N ALA A 264 7.90 17.39 13.60
CA ALA A 264 8.06 18.39 12.57
C ALA A 264 6.74 18.70 11.86
N LEU A 265 6.45 19.98 11.66
CA LEU A 265 5.51 20.45 10.67
C LEU A 265 6.30 20.87 9.42
N PHE A 266 6.13 20.10 8.34
CA PHE A 266 6.79 20.35 7.07
C PHE A 266 5.94 21.27 6.20
N PRO A 267 6.56 22.15 5.38
CA PRO A 267 5.84 23.11 4.55
C PRO A 267 5.08 22.45 3.39
N ASP A 268 5.54 21.28 2.93
CA ASP A 268 4.96 20.53 1.83
C ASP A 268 5.34 19.03 1.95
N LEU A 269 4.71 18.19 1.13
CA LEU A 269 4.93 16.75 1.14
C LEU A 269 6.35 16.37 0.69
N THR A 270 6.98 17.16 -0.18
CA THR A 270 8.34 16.87 -0.66
C THR A 270 9.35 16.99 0.47
N THR A 271 9.29 18.11 1.18
CA THR A 271 10.12 18.37 2.35
C THR A 271 9.85 17.34 3.44
N GLY A 272 8.59 16.97 3.66
CA GLY A 272 8.20 15.91 4.61
C GLY A 272 8.81 14.56 4.27
N LEU A 273 8.64 14.07 3.04
CA LEU A 273 9.18 12.77 2.63
C LEU A 273 10.72 12.75 2.57
N GLN A 274 11.36 13.89 2.27
CA GLN A 274 12.81 14.03 2.40
C GLN A 274 13.25 13.97 3.87
N GLY A 275 12.48 14.56 4.80
CA GLY A 275 12.71 14.45 6.23
C GLY A 275 12.59 13.01 6.75
N GLU A 276 11.54 12.30 6.34
CA GLU A 276 11.36 10.87 6.65
C GLU A 276 12.50 10.03 6.08
N ALA A 277 12.85 10.25 4.80
CA ALA A 277 13.97 9.55 4.15
C ALA A 277 15.29 9.77 4.90
N ALA A 278 15.57 10.99 5.37
CA ALA A 278 16.76 11.28 6.17
C ALA A 278 16.76 10.53 7.51
N MET A 279 15.62 10.44 8.19
CA MET A 279 15.48 9.65 9.41
C MET A 279 15.71 8.15 9.12
N LEU A 280 15.12 7.59 8.07
CA LEU A 280 15.31 6.19 7.67
C LEU A 280 16.77 5.89 7.31
N LEU A 281 17.43 6.77 6.56
CA LEU A 281 18.85 6.65 6.20
C LEU A 281 19.75 6.70 7.44
N ARG A 282 19.47 7.61 8.38
CA ARG A 282 20.18 7.65 9.67
C ARG A 282 20.04 6.33 10.42
N ARG A 283 18.83 5.79 10.53
CA ARG A 283 18.56 4.53 11.24
C ARG A 283 19.24 3.34 10.58
N ARG A 284 19.26 3.31 9.25
CA ARG A 284 20.03 2.34 8.46
C ARG A 284 21.53 2.46 8.73
N ALA A 285 22.09 3.66 8.79
CA ALA A 285 23.51 3.87 9.09
C ALA A 285 23.90 3.41 10.50
N LEU A 286 23.03 3.65 11.50
CA LEU A 286 23.21 3.13 12.86
C LEU A 286 23.22 1.61 12.89
N PHE A 287 22.24 0.98 12.23
CA PHE A 287 22.18 -0.48 12.09
C PHE A 287 23.45 -1.04 11.45
N LEU A 288 23.89 -0.48 10.32
CA LEU A 288 25.09 -0.95 9.63
C LEU A 288 26.36 -0.77 10.49
N ALA A 289 26.44 0.30 11.28
CA ALA A 289 27.53 0.49 12.23
C ALA A 289 27.51 -0.59 13.33
N ASP A 290 26.33 -0.96 13.85
CA ASP A 290 26.19 -2.03 14.84
C ASP A 290 26.49 -3.41 14.25
N VAL A 291 26.02 -3.71 13.04
CA VAL A 291 26.37 -4.95 12.29
C VAL A 291 27.89 -5.12 12.24
N LYS A 292 28.60 -4.06 11.84
CA LYS A 292 30.07 -4.06 11.79
C LYS A 292 30.69 -4.23 13.18
N THR A 293 30.19 -3.50 14.17
CA THR A 293 30.74 -3.50 15.55
C THR A 293 30.61 -4.88 16.21
N TYR A 294 29.49 -5.57 15.99
CA TYR A 294 29.19 -6.85 16.62
C TYR A 294 29.53 -8.07 15.75
N GLY A 295 30.22 -7.87 14.61
CA GLY A 295 30.75 -8.96 13.79
C GLY A 295 29.70 -9.75 13.01
N TYR A 296 28.57 -9.13 12.66
CA TYR A 296 27.58 -9.75 11.79
C TYR A 296 28.03 -9.73 10.32
N ALA A 297 27.58 -10.71 9.54
CA ALA A 297 27.74 -10.68 8.08
C ALA A 297 27.03 -9.46 7.47
N ALA A 298 27.48 -9.07 6.27
CA ALA A 298 26.83 -7.99 5.52
C ALA A 298 25.35 -8.35 5.27
N PRO A 299 24.41 -7.43 5.59
CA PRO A 299 22.99 -7.74 5.50
C PRO A 299 22.56 -7.90 4.03
N THR A 300 21.70 -8.89 3.79
CA THR A 300 20.94 -8.99 2.55
C THR A 300 19.98 -7.81 2.42
N ARG A 301 19.43 -7.59 1.21
CA ARG A 301 18.46 -6.51 0.98
C ARG A 301 17.20 -6.67 1.84
N ASP A 302 16.75 -7.90 2.04
CA ASP A 302 15.57 -8.22 2.87
C ASP A 302 15.86 -7.91 4.35
N GLU A 303 17.04 -8.29 4.85
CA GLU A 303 17.47 -7.93 6.21
C GLU A 303 17.64 -6.42 6.37
N LEU A 304 18.17 -5.73 5.37
CA LEU A 304 18.30 -4.27 5.39
C LEU A 304 16.93 -3.59 5.49
N VAL A 305 15.93 -4.04 4.73
CA VAL A 305 14.56 -3.50 4.80
C VAL A 305 13.95 -3.73 6.18
N TYR A 306 14.08 -4.94 6.70
CA TYR A 306 13.56 -5.31 8.00
C TYR A 306 14.20 -4.50 9.13
N TRP A 307 15.54 -4.50 9.21
CA TRP A 307 16.29 -3.87 10.29
C TRP A 307 16.28 -2.35 10.25
N THR A 308 16.22 -1.74 9.05
CA THR A 308 15.99 -0.28 8.94
C THR A 308 14.73 0.10 9.70
N TYR A 309 13.65 -0.66 9.54
CA TYR A 309 12.38 -0.36 10.20
C TYR A 309 12.35 -0.73 11.68
N VAL A 310 13.06 -1.80 12.08
CA VAL A 310 13.28 -2.08 13.52
C VAL A 310 13.91 -0.86 14.17
N TYR A 311 15.06 -0.39 13.66
CA TYR A 311 15.76 0.78 14.19
C TYR A 311 14.92 2.06 14.11
N TYR A 312 14.11 2.22 13.06
CA TYR A 312 13.20 3.36 12.92
C TYR A 312 12.22 3.44 14.09
N ASN A 313 11.55 2.33 14.42
CA ASN A 313 10.53 2.30 15.47
C ASN A 313 11.10 2.29 16.89
N VAL A 314 12.15 1.50 17.14
CA VAL A 314 12.63 1.28 18.52
C VAL A 314 13.76 2.23 18.91
N GLY A 315 14.29 3.02 17.97
CA GLY A 315 15.38 3.97 18.18
C GLY A 315 16.78 3.34 18.04
N GLU A 316 17.76 3.87 18.76
CA GLU A 316 19.14 3.37 18.74
C GLU A 316 19.22 2.00 19.44
N PHE A 317 18.95 0.95 18.68
CA PHE A 317 18.66 -0.36 19.23
C PHE A 317 19.88 -1.26 19.40
N ASN A 318 20.74 -0.91 20.34
CA ASN A 318 21.97 -1.68 20.56
C ASN A 318 21.72 -3.02 21.29
N GLY A 319 20.56 -3.18 21.95
CA GLY A 319 20.33 -4.25 22.91
C GLY A 319 20.33 -5.66 22.31
N GLN A 320 19.60 -5.88 21.21
CA GLN A 320 19.42 -7.24 20.68
C GLN A 320 20.60 -7.72 19.85
N LEU A 321 21.15 -6.87 18.98
CA LEU A 321 22.33 -7.23 18.19
C LEU A 321 23.53 -7.49 19.11
N LYS A 322 23.76 -6.65 20.12
CA LYS A 322 24.82 -6.91 21.11
C LYS A 322 24.58 -8.21 21.89
N LYS A 323 23.35 -8.42 22.38
CA LYS A 323 22.99 -9.60 23.19
C LYS A 323 23.18 -10.92 22.45
N TYR A 324 22.95 -10.92 21.15
CA TYR A 324 22.97 -12.12 20.32
C TYR A 324 24.15 -12.18 19.33
N ALA A 325 25.15 -11.32 19.51
CA ALA A 325 26.37 -11.34 18.72
C ALA A 325 27.02 -12.75 18.78
N GLY A 326 27.36 -13.30 17.61
CA GLY A 326 27.91 -14.65 17.47
C GLY A 326 26.95 -15.80 17.76
N ARG A 327 25.68 -15.53 18.12
CA ARG A 327 24.68 -16.56 18.49
C ARG A 327 23.51 -16.67 17.51
N ARG A 328 23.28 -15.64 16.70
CA ARG A 328 22.18 -15.57 15.73
C ARG A 328 22.63 -14.90 14.45
N ALA A 329 22.05 -15.29 13.32
CA ALA A 329 22.13 -14.56 12.07
C ALA A 329 21.02 -13.49 12.00
N LEU A 330 21.24 -12.41 11.24
CA LEU A 330 20.26 -11.31 11.12
C LEU A 330 18.89 -11.79 10.62
N GLY A 331 18.85 -12.80 9.74
CA GLY A 331 17.63 -13.43 9.25
C GLY A 331 16.84 -14.23 10.28
N ASP A 332 17.43 -14.62 11.41
CA ASP A 332 16.74 -15.42 12.44
C ASP A 332 15.55 -14.68 13.04
N TRP A 333 15.65 -13.35 13.19
CA TRP A 333 14.56 -12.50 13.67
C TRP A 333 13.41 -12.41 12.67
N ILE A 334 13.72 -12.46 11.38
CA ILE A 334 12.73 -12.49 10.30
C ILE A 334 12.00 -13.84 10.31
N ALA A 335 12.74 -14.95 10.37
CA ALA A 335 12.17 -16.30 10.39
C ALA A 335 11.26 -16.52 11.61
N LYS A 336 11.59 -15.93 12.75
CA LYS A 336 10.78 -15.97 13.98
C LYS A 336 9.64 -14.95 14.02
N GLY A 337 9.63 -13.98 13.10
CA GLY A 337 8.63 -12.91 13.09
C GLY A 337 8.66 -11.99 14.32
N GLU A 338 9.84 -11.75 14.92
CA GLU A 338 9.95 -11.09 16.24
C GLU A 338 9.44 -9.64 16.26
N TYR A 339 9.52 -8.91 15.14
CA TYR A 339 9.07 -7.53 14.99
C TYR A 339 7.91 -7.44 13.98
N PRO A 340 6.64 -7.49 14.42
CA PRO A 340 5.49 -7.59 13.52
C PRO A 340 5.37 -6.44 12.51
N ASN A 341 5.65 -5.19 12.90
CA ASN A 341 5.58 -4.08 11.95
C ASN A 341 6.72 -4.12 10.93
N SER A 342 7.92 -4.57 11.31
CA SER A 342 9.02 -4.80 10.37
C SER A 342 8.74 -5.96 9.41
N ILE A 343 7.99 -6.98 9.85
CA ILE A 343 7.47 -8.03 8.96
C ILE A 343 6.45 -7.47 7.96
N LYS A 344 5.52 -6.61 8.40
CA LYS A 344 4.59 -5.92 7.48
C LYS A 344 5.34 -5.09 6.44
N ALA A 345 6.36 -4.33 6.85
CA ALA A 345 7.20 -3.56 5.93
C ALA A 345 7.89 -4.48 4.91
N LEU A 346 8.56 -5.53 5.40
CA LEU A 346 9.28 -6.48 4.56
C LEU A 346 8.36 -7.19 3.55
N GLU A 347 7.23 -7.71 4.00
CA GLU A 347 6.27 -8.40 3.14
C GLU A 347 5.60 -7.47 2.14
N SER A 348 5.30 -6.23 2.53
CA SER A 348 4.74 -5.23 1.61
C SER A 348 5.76 -4.85 0.53
N TRP A 349 7.01 -4.59 0.90
CA TRP A 349 8.06 -4.31 -0.07
C TRP A 349 8.34 -5.50 -1.00
N ARG A 350 8.42 -6.73 -0.46
CA ARG A 350 8.57 -7.94 -1.29
C ARG A 350 7.43 -8.11 -2.28
N MET A 351 6.19 -7.84 -1.84
CA MET A 351 5.03 -7.87 -2.72
C MET A 351 5.15 -6.84 -3.84
N LEU A 352 5.50 -5.58 -3.55
CA LEU A 352 5.70 -4.53 -4.56
C LEU A 352 6.83 -4.89 -5.55
N ARG A 353 7.93 -5.46 -5.05
CA ARG A 353 9.05 -5.93 -5.88
C ARG A 353 8.62 -7.05 -6.82
N ASP A 354 7.90 -8.05 -6.31
CA ASP A 354 7.39 -9.15 -7.12
C ASP A 354 6.33 -8.69 -8.13
N MET A 355 5.61 -7.60 -7.83
CA MET A 355 4.70 -6.96 -8.78
C MET A 355 5.42 -6.24 -9.93
N LYS A 356 6.70 -5.86 -9.74
CA LYS A 356 7.55 -5.14 -10.72
C LYS A 356 6.91 -3.85 -11.25
N ILE A 357 6.30 -3.07 -10.35
CA ILE A 357 5.60 -1.84 -10.73
C ILE A 357 6.46 -0.59 -10.58
N PHE A 358 7.46 -0.59 -9.69
CA PHE A 358 8.41 0.50 -9.45
C PHE A 358 9.57 0.52 -10.44
#